data_AF-A0A1Z9BBT7-F1
#
_entry.id   AF-A0A1Z9BBT7-F1
#
_cell.length_a   1.000
_cell.length_b   1.000
_cell.length_c   1.000
_cell.angle_alpha   90.00
_cell.angle_beta   90.00
_cell.angle_gamma   90.00
#
_symmetry.space_group_name_H-M   'P 1'
#
loop_
_entity.id
_entity.type
_entity.pdbx_description
1 polymer ?
#
loop_
_entity_poly.entity_id
_entity_poly.type
_entity_poly.pdbx_seq_one_letter_code
_entity_poly.pdbx_strand_id
1 'polypeptide(L)'
;MSSAINDNSYFIPEPSKWPAVGSIAMIFTMFGAAGIVNNIDYSGVCIIIGLVVLTYMFFGWFGQVAKESETGQYGQKVDSSFRWSMGWFIFSEVMFFAAFFGALFYARVISMPWLGDLDHTSFLWPDFVANWPNIGPAGVFEKFETMGPFWIPTINTALLLTSGVTLTIAHHNLREDKRGKVLFWLALTLVLGFTFVGFQAFEYVHAYVDLNLKLTSGIFGSTFYMLTGFHGFHVCLGAIMLLVIWFRYAKGHFTAKQHFGFEAASWYWHFVDVVWLGLYVLVYWL
;
A
#
# COMPACT_ATOMS: atom_id res chain seq x y z
N MET A 1 -34.74 -9.26 -26.56
CA MET A 1 -34.30 -10.67 -26.63
C MET A 1 -33.04 -10.79 -25.80
N SER A 2 -33.13 -11.40 -24.62
CA SER A 2 -31.98 -11.65 -23.74
C SER A 2 -31.09 -12.68 -24.44
N SER A 3 -29.93 -12.29 -24.96
CA SER A 3 -28.93 -13.26 -25.40
C SER A 3 -28.54 -14.08 -24.18
N ALA A 4 -28.81 -15.39 -24.22
CA ALA A 4 -28.32 -16.31 -23.21
C ALA A 4 -26.80 -16.14 -23.10
N ILE A 5 -26.31 -15.91 -21.87
CA ILE A 5 -24.88 -15.82 -21.59
C ILE A 5 -24.28 -17.16 -22.00
N ASN A 6 -23.46 -17.15 -23.04
CA ASN A 6 -22.65 -18.31 -23.38
C ASN A 6 -21.46 -18.30 -22.42
N ASP A 7 -21.53 -19.12 -21.36
CA ASP A 7 -20.46 -19.26 -20.36
C ASP A 7 -19.08 -19.58 -20.98
N ASN A 8 -19.06 -20.00 -22.25
CA ASN A 8 -17.86 -20.35 -22.97
C ASN A 8 -17.23 -19.20 -23.79
N SER A 9 -17.88 -18.04 -23.91
CA SER A 9 -17.34 -16.87 -24.61
C SER A 9 -16.77 -15.82 -23.64
N TYR A 10 -15.66 -15.18 -24.02
CA TYR A 10 -15.13 -14.04 -23.28
C TYR A 10 -15.96 -12.78 -23.53
N PHE A 11 -16.07 -11.93 -22.52
CA PHE A 11 -16.63 -10.58 -22.66
C PHE A 11 -15.73 -9.74 -23.56
N ILE A 12 -16.32 -9.05 -24.53
CA ILE A 12 -15.62 -8.11 -25.42
C ILE A 12 -16.11 -6.70 -25.06
N PRO A 13 -15.26 -5.86 -24.44
CA PRO A 13 -15.63 -4.50 -24.07
C PRO A 13 -15.69 -3.58 -25.29
N GLU A 14 -16.55 -2.57 -25.21
CA GLU A 14 -16.57 -1.45 -26.15
C GLU A 14 -15.28 -0.60 -26.04
N PRO A 15 -14.90 0.16 -27.08
CA PRO A 15 -13.75 1.05 -27.03
C PRO A 15 -13.78 2.00 -25.82
N SER A 16 -12.68 2.02 -25.04
CA SER A 16 -12.58 2.82 -23.83
C SER A 16 -11.59 3.96 -23.98
N LYS A 17 -11.99 5.16 -23.52
CA LYS A 17 -11.13 6.36 -23.48
C LYS A 17 -10.17 6.37 -22.29
N TRP A 18 -10.42 5.57 -21.26
CA TRP A 18 -9.68 5.64 -19.98
C TRP A 18 -8.17 5.41 -20.11
N PRO A 19 -7.65 4.51 -20.97
CA PRO A 19 -6.22 4.39 -21.19
C PRO A 19 -5.57 5.70 -21.65
N ALA A 20 -6.19 6.43 -22.58
CA ALA A 20 -5.67 7.71 -23.06
C ALA A 20 -5.70 8.79 -21.97
N VAL A 21 -6.78 8.86 -21.19
CA VAL A 21 -6.87 9.79 -20.04
C VAL A 21 -5.80 9.47 -18.99
N GLY A 22 -5.56 8.19 -18.72
CA GLY A 22 -4.50 7.73 -17.82
C GLY A 22 -3.11 8.14 -18.30
N SER A 23 -2.81 7.97 -19.59
CA SER A 23 -1.53 8.43 -20.16
C SER A 23 -1.32 9.93 -20.01
N ILE A 24 -2.37 10.75 -20.20
CA ILE A 24 -2.30 12.20 -19.98
C ILE A 24 -2.00 12.49 -18.50
N ALA A 25 -2.69 11.84 -17.57
CA ALA A 25 -2.44 12.00 -16.15
C ALA A 25 -0.99 11.67 -15.77
N MET A 26 -0.44 10.58 -16.33
CA MET A 26 0.94 10.14 -16.08
C MET A 26 1.96 11.14 -16.63
N ILE A 27 1.74 11.71 -17.82
CA ILE A 27 2.62 12.76 -18.38
C ILE A 27 2.71 13.94 -17.39
N PHE A 28 1.58 14.51 -16.99
CA PHE A 28 1.56 15.66 -16.09
C PHE A 28 2.19 15.34 -14.72
N THR A 29 1.91 14.15 -14.18
CA THR A 29 2.46 13.74 -12.88
C THR A 29 3.97 13.51 -12.96
N MET A 30 4.48 12.83 -13.98
CA MET A 30 5.90 12.49 -14.10
C MET A 30 6.76 13.68 -14.48
N PHE A 31 6.33 14.51 -15.44
CA PHE A 31 7.04 15.76 -15.76
C PHE A 31 6.98 16.75 -14.59
N GLY A 32 5.85 16.80 -13.87
CA GLY A 32 5.74 17.59 -12.65
C GLY A 32 6.71 17.12 -11.56
N ALA A 33 6.78 15.82 -11.28
CA ALA A 33 7.70 15.26 -10.29
C ALA A 33 9.17 15.51 -10.65
N ALA A 34 9.54 15.28 -11.92
CA ALA A 34 10.88 15.60 -12.42
C ALA A 34 11.17 17.11 -12.27
N GLY A 35 10.19 17.97 -12.57
CA GLY A 35 10.32 19.41 -12.42
C GLY A 35 10.53 19.86 -10.97
N ILE A 36 9.88 19.23 -9.98
CA ILE A 36 10.08 19.56 -8.56
C ILE A 36 11.54 19.30 -8.16
N VAL A 37 12.09 18.13 -8.54
CA VAL A 37 13.48 17.78 -8.23
C VAL A 37 14.48 18.74 -8.88
N ASN A 38 14.11 19.33 -10.02
CA ASN A 38 14.94 20.29 -10.77
C ASN A 38 14.59 21.76 -10.49
N ASN A 39 13.78 22.06 -9.46
CA ASN A 39 13.36 23.42 -9.08
C ASN A 39 12.72 24.23 -10.24
N ILE A 40 11.83 23.60 -11.01
CA ILE A 40 11.07 24.26 -12.08
C ILE A 40 9.76 24.84 -11.52
N ASP A 41 9.53 26.14 -11.71
CA ASP A 41 8.42 26.88 -11.08
C ASP A 41 7.01 26.29 -11.31
N TYR A 42 6.71 25.81 -12.52
CA TYR A 42 5.38 25.28 -12.88
C TYR A 42 5.17 23.82 -12.49
N SER A 43 6.17 23.17 -11.90
CA SER A 43 6.16 21.73 -11.59
C SER A 43 5.03 21.31 -10.65
N GLY A 44 4.77 22.09 -9.59
CA GLY A 44 3.70 21.80 -8.63
C GLY A 44 2.31 21.82 -9.27
N VAL A 45 2.07 22.78 -10.17
CA VAL A 45 0.80 22.87 -10.92
C VAL A 45 0.65 21.67 -11.85
N CYS A 46 1.71 21.25 -12.53
CA CYS A 46 1.69 20.05 -13.37
C CYS A 46 1.31 18.80 -12.57
N ILE A 47 1.86 18.60 -11.37
CA ILE A 47 1.49 17.47 -10.51
C ILE A 47 0.01 17.53 -10.13
N ILE A 48 -0.49 18.69 -9.69
CA ILE A 48 -1.90 18.84 -9.29
C ILE A 48 -2.82 18.50 -10.46
N ILE A 49 -2.54 19.00 -11.67
CA ILE A 49 -3.29 18.65 -12.89
C ILE A 49 -3.24 17.14 -13.12
N GLY A 50 -2.06 16.53 -13.05
CA GLY A 50 -1.88 15.09 -13.22
C GLY A 50 -2.72 14.28 -12.23
N LEU A 51 -2.69 14.63 -10.95
CA LEU A 51 -3.45 13.96 -9.89
C LEU A 51 -4.96 14.12 -10.04
N VAL A 52 -5.45 15.30 -10.46
CA VAL A 52 -6.87 15.53 -10.73
C VAL A 52 -7.34 14.68 -11.91
N VAL A 53 -6.58 14.65 -13.00
CA VAL A 53 -6.91 13.82 -14.18
C VAL A 53 -6.84 12.33 -13.84
N LEU A 54 -5.85 11.93 -13.03
CA LEU A 54 -5.71 10.54 -12.54
C LEU A 54 -6.91 10.13 -11.70
N THR A 55 -7.34 10.99 -10.78
CA THR A 55 -8.51 10.77 -9.94
C THR A 55 -9.77 10.64 -10.78
N TYR A 56 -10.00 11.57 -11.72
CA TYR A 56 -11.10 11.49 -12.68
C TYR A 56 -11.09 10.17 -13.48
N MET A 57 -9.91 9.74 -13.92
CA MET A 57 -9.74 8.47 -14.64
C MET A 57 -10.15 7.28 -13.77
N PHE A 58 -9.66 7.19 -12.53
CA PHE A 58 -10.01 6.07 -11.64
C PHE A 58 -11.50 6.02 -11.31
N PHE A 59 -12.11 7.15 -10.95
CA PHE A 59 -13.56 7.19 -10.67
C PHE A 59 -14.39 6.77 -11.88
N GLY A 60 -14.03 7.26 -13.07
CA GLY A 60 -14.73 6.94 -14.30
C GLY A 60 -14.53 5.50 -14.77
N TRP A 61 -13.28 5.00 -14.75
CA TRP A 61 -12.94 3.65 -15.19
C TRP A 61 -13.52 2.59 -14.26
N PHE A 62 -13.30 2.71 -12.95
CA PHE A 62 -13.86 1.76 -11.99
C PHE A 62 -15.39 1.84 -11.92
N GLY A 63 -15.97 3.03 -12.11
CA GLY A 63 -17.42 3.18 -12.25
C GLY A 63 -17.98 2.43 -13.46
N GLN A 64 -17.29 2.48 -14.60
CA GLN A 64 -17.66 1.74 -15.80
C GLN A 64 -17.55 0.21 -15.57
N VAL A 65 -16.43 -0.27 -15.03
CA VAL A 65 -16.23 -1.69 -14.71
C VAL A 65 -17.30 -2.19 -13.73
N ALA A 66 -17.62 -1.39 -12.70
CA ALA A 66 -18.69 -1.73 -11.77
C ALA A 66 -20.04 -1.84 -12.50
N LYS A 67 -20.39 -0.88 -13.35
CA LYS A 67 -21.64 -0.91 -14.12
C LYS A 67 -21.74 -2.11 -15.07
N GLU A 68 -20.65 -2.43 -15.77
CA GLU A 68 -20.56 -3.60 -16.65
C GLU A 68 -20.73 -4.89 -15.84
N SER A 69 -20.08 -5.01 -14.68
CA SER A 69 -20.25 -6.13 -13.76
C SER A 69 -21.72 -6.34 -13.35
N GLU A 70 -22.44 -5.26 -13.02
CA GLU A 70 -23.86 -5.33 -12.60
C GLU A 70 -24.80 -5.75 -13.75
N THR A 71 -24.39 -5.61 -15.00
CA THR A 71 -25.21 -6.03 -16.15
C THR A 71 -25.25 -7.55 -16.34
N GLY A 72 -24.44 -8.30 -15.59
CA GLY A 72 -24.34 -9.76 -15.70
C GLY A 72 -23.57 -10.24 -16.94
N GLN A 73 -22.87 -9.36 -17.64
CA GLN A 73 -22.09 -9.69 -18.84
C GLN A 73 -20.79 -10.47 -18.55
N TYR A 74 -20.35 -10.50 -17.30
CA TYR A 74 -19.15 -11.22 -16.88
C TYR A 74 -19.47 -12.69 -16.59
N GLY A 75 -19.12 -13.58 -17.53
CA GLY A 75 -19.18 -15.03 -17.34
C GLY A 75 -18.00 -15.58 -16.53
N GLN A 76 -17.98 -16.90 -16.31
CA GLN A 76 -16.96 -17.57 -15.47
C GLN A 76 -15.51 -17.35 -15.93
N LYS A 77 -15.28 -17.27 -17.25
CA LYS A 77 -13.93 -17.02 -17.79
C LYS A 77 -13.40 -15.64 -17.36
N VAL A 78 -14.25 -14.62 -17.37
CA VAL A 78 -13.88 -13.25 -16.96
C VAL A 78 -13.60 -13.20 -15.46
N ASP A 79 -14.43 -13.84 -14.65
CA ASP A 79 -14.20 -13.95 -13.20
C ASP A 79 -12.85 -14.64 -12.88
N SER A 80 -12.55 -15.75 -13.57
CA SER A 80 -11.26 -16.44 -13.43
C SER A 80 -10.09 -15.55 -13.84
N SER A 81 -10.19 -14.83 -14.97
CA SER A 81 -9.16 -13.88 -15.38
C SER A 81 -8.95 -12.76 -14.35
N PHE A 82 -10.02 -12.18 -13.81
CA PHE A 82 -9.91 -11.16 -12.77
C PHE A 82 -9.22 -11.66 -11.50
N ARG A 83 -9.51 -12.89 -11.07
CA ARG A 83 -8.81 -13.52 -9.92
C ARG A 83 -7.33 -13.71 -10.17
N TRP A 84 -6.96 -14.22 -11.35
CA TRP A 84 -5.55 -14.35 -11.73
C TRP A 84 -4.86 -12.99 -11.85
N SER A 85 -5.52 -11.99 -12.42
CA SER A 85 -4.99 -10.62 -12.48
C SER A 85 -4.75 -10.04 -11.10
N MET A 86 -5.68 -10.24 -10.15
CA MET A 86 -5.48 -9.80 -8.77
C MET A 86 -4.32 -10.54 -8.10
N GLY A 87 -4.20 -11.85 -8.32
CA GLY A 87 -3.07 -12.63 -7.80
C GLY A 87 -1.71 -12.13 -8.33
N TRP A 88 -1.62 -11.86 -9.63
CA TRP A 88 -0.40 -11.31 -10.25
C TRP A 88 -0.09 -9.89 -9.79
N PHE A 89 -1.11 -9.05 -9.60
CA PHE A 89 -0.94 -7.72 -9.03
C PHE A 89 -0.40 -7.78 -7.60
N ILE A 90 -0.98 -8.60 -6.72
CA ILE A 90 -0.45 -8.78 -5.35
C ILE A 90 0.98 -9.33 -5.41
N PHE A 91 1.27 -10.29 -6.29
CA PHE A 91 2.61 -10.83 -6.44
C PHE A 91 3.62 -9.74 -6.84
N SER A 92 3.28 -8.83 -7.76
CA SER A 92 4.16 -7.71 -8.10
C SER A 92 4.38 -6.77 -6.91
N GLU A 93 3.36 -6.51 -6.10
CA GLU A 93 3.51 -5.70 -4.89
C GLU A 93 4.40 -6.40 -3.83
N VAL A 94 4.29 -7.72 -3.67
CA VAL A 94 5.19 -8.49 -2.81
C VAL A 94 6.65 -8.37 -3.29
N MET A 95 6.90 -8.46 -4.60
CA MET A 95 8.24 -8.27 -5.16
C MET A 95 8.76 -6.83 -4.98
N PHE A 96 7.88 -5.83 -5.09
CA PHE A 96 8.21 -4.44 -4.81
C PHE A 96 8.68 -4.25 -3.36
N PHE A 97 7.94 -4.76 -2.37
CA PHE A 97 8.39 -4.72 -0.97
C PHE A 97 9.63 -5.58 -0.72
N ALA A 98 9.77 -6.72 -1.40
CA ALA A 98 10.97 -7.56 -1.30
C ALA A 98 12.23 -6.81 -1.72
N ALA A 99 12.15 -5.90 -2.69
CA ALA A 99 13.28 -5.03 -3.07
C ALA A 99 13.69 -4.09 -1.92
N PHE A 100 12.73 -3.47 -1.22
CA PHE A 100 13.03 -2.60 -0.08
C PHE A 100 13.55 -3.38 1.14
N PHE A 101 12.96 -4.53 1.46
CA PHE A 101 13.49 -5.41 2.49
C PHE A 101 14.89 -5.92 2.13
N GLY A 102 15.13 -6.23 0.85
CA GLY A 102 16.44 -6.58 0.33
C GLY A 102 17.45 -5.45 0.49
N ALA A 103 17.06 -4.20 0.24
CA ALA A 103 17.90 -3.03 0.48
C ALA A 103 18.24 -2.85 1.96
N LEU A 104 17.26 -2.99 2.86
CA LEU A 104 17.49 -2.97 4.31
C LEU A 104 18.43 -4.09 4.75
N PHE A 105 18.19 -5.32 4.28
CA PHE A 105 19.03 -6.48 4.57
C PHE A 105 20.46 -6.27 4.08
N TYR A 106 20.63 -5.81 2.84
CA TYR A 106 21.94 -5.55 2.27
C TYR A 106 22.69 -4.48 3.09
N ALA A 107 22.04 -3.36 3.40
CA ALA A 107 22.64 -2.31 4.20
C ALA A 107 23.05 -2.82 5.59
N ARG A 108 22.12 -3.45 6.33
CA ARG A 108 22.32 -3.84 7.73
C ARG A 108 23.22 -5.07 7.90
N VAL A 109 23.01 -6.11 7.10
CA VAL A 109 23.61 -7.44 7.34
C VAL A 109 24.88 -7.64 6.53
N ILE A 110 25.03 -6.93 5.40
CA ILE A 110 26.19 -7.09 4.51
C ILE A 110 27.10 -5.87 4.59
N SER A 111 26.60 -4.68 4.24
CA SER A 111 27.44 -3.48 4.13
C SER A 111 27.98 -3.01 5.49
N MET A 112 27.15 -3.03 6.54
CA MET A 112 27.59 -2.58 7.86
C MET A 112 28.76 -3.41 8.42
N PRO A 113 28.73 -4.76 8.42
CA PRO A 113 29.90 -5.55 8.82
C PRO A 113 31.13 -5.33 7.94
N TRP A 114 30.98 -5.21 6.62
CA TRP A 114 32.11 -4.96 5.71
C TRP A 114 32.82 -3.64 6.03
N LEU A 115 32.07 -2.58 6.30
CA LEU A 115 32.66 -1.29 6.69
C LEU A 115 33.38 -1.35 8.05
N GLY A 116 33.03 -2.31 8.91
CA GLY A 116 33.63 -2.53 10.22
C GLY A 116 34.82 -3.48 10.23
N ASP A 117 35.26 -4.00 9.08
CA ASP A 117 36.43 -4.87 9.02
C ASP A 117 37.74 -4.08 9.21
N LEU A 118 38.83 -4.82 9.44
CA LEU A 118 40.14 -4.22 9.70
C LEU A 118 40.68 -3.43 8.51
N ASP A 119 40.37 -3.84 7.28
CA ASP A 119 40.87 -3.17 6.08
C ASP A 119 40.20 -1.79 5.90
N HIS A 120 38.87 -1.72 6.05
CA HIS A 120 38.13 -0.47 5.90
C HIS A 120 38.37 0.47 7.09
N THR A 121 38.41 -0.05 8.31
CA THR A 121 38.70 0.77 9.49
C THR A 121 40.12 1.30 9.46
N SER A 122 41.12 0.50 9.09
CA SER A 122 42.54 0.95 9.09
C SER A 122 42.84 2.04 8.06
N PHE A 123 42.15 2.04 6.91
CA PHE A 123 42.49 2.93 5.78
C PHE A 123 41.44 3.98 5.43
N LEU A 124 40.14 3.72 5.66
CA LEU A 124 39.05 4.62 5.25
C LEU A 124 38.48 5.40 6.43
N TRP A 125 38.10 4.70 7.50
CA TRP A 125 37.45 5.32 8.66
C TRP A 125 37.82 4.61 9.98
N PRO A 126 38.91 5.05 10.63
CA PRO A 126 39.47 4.41 11.84
C PRO A 126 38.50 4.27 13.01
N ASP A 127 37.64 5.26 13.22
CA ASP A 127 36.69 5.27 14.34
C ASP A 127 35.31 4.70 13.99
N PHE A 128 35.18 3.99 12.86
CA PHE A 128 33.91 3.39 12.47
C PHE A 128 33.53 2.24 13.40
N VAL A 129 32.30 2.26 13.89
CA VAL A 129 31.71 1.17 14.68
C VAL A 129 30.55 0.58 13.88
N ALA A 130 30.64 -0.70 13.55
CA ALA A 130 29.57 -1.43 12.86
C ALA A 130 28.41 -1.74 13.82
N ASN A 131 27.49 -0.78 13.99
CA ASN A 131 26.25 -0.94 14.74
C ASN A 131 25.03 -0.53 13.88
N TRP A 132 23.87 -1.08 14.17
CA TRP A 132 22.62 -0.68 13.51
C TRP A 132 21.62 -0.16 14.54
N PRO A 133 21.07 1.05 14.36
CA PRO A 133 21.42 2.03 13.33
C PRO A 133 22.84 2.62 13.51
N ASN A 134 23.35 3.23 12.44
CA ASN A 134 24.59 4.00 12.47
C ASN A 134 24.32 5.47 12.07
N ILE A 135 24.96 6.41 12.75
CA ILE A 135 24.82 7.86 12.51
C ILE A 135 25.68 8.40 11.37
N GLY A 136 26.38 7.53 10.64
CA GLY A 136 27.27 7.91 9.53
C GLY A 136 28.55 8.61 9.97
N PRO A 137 29.45 8.93 9.01
CA PRO A 137 30.75 9.52 9.32
C PRO A 137 30.68 10.92 9.89
N ALA A 138 31.64 11.22 10.77
CA ALA A 138 32.05 12.56 11.17
C ALA A 138 30.93 13.50 11.68
N GLY A 139 29.80 12.99 12.15
CA GLY A 139 28.68 13.83 12.59
C GLY A 139 28.03 14.63 11.47
N VAL A 140 28.10 14.13 10.22
CA VAL A 140 27.45 14.74 9.06
C VAL A 140 25.93 14.82 9.24
N PHE A 141 25.35 13.90 10.01
CA PHE A 141 23.93 13.90 10.36
C PHE A 141 23.72 14.34 11.80
N GLU A 142 22.64 15.09 12.01
CA GLU A 142 22.17 15.39 13.36
C GLU A 142 21.88 14.09 14.11
N LYS A 143 22.18 14.06 15.42
CA LYS A 143 21.86 12.89 16.24
C LYS A 143 20.35 12.65 16.22
N PHE A 144 19.98 11.38 16.10
CA PHE A 144 18.60 10.92 16.11
C PHE A 144 18.46 9.70 17.00
N GLU A 145 17.24 9.46 17.46
CA GLU A 145 16.85 8.25 18.18
C GLU A 145 15.98 7.36 17.29
N THR A 146 16.00 6.06 17.54
CA THR A 146 15.17 5.11 16.77
C THR A 146 13.79 5.00 17.37
N MET A 147 12.82 4.77 16.49
CA MET A 147 11.51 4.34 16.93
C MET A 147 11.58 2.88 17.39
N GLY A 148 11.34 2.66 18.68
CA GLY A 148 11.25 1.31 19.25
C GLY A 148 9.91 0.62 18.92
N PRO A 149 9.78 -0.68 19.23
CA PRO A 149 8.56 -1.44 18.91
C PRO A 149 7.36 -1.08 19.81
N PHE A 150 7.60 -0.44 20.95
CA PHE A 150 6.58 -0.01 21.90
C PHE A 150 6.47 1.52 21.97
N TRP A 151 5.28 2.09 22.16
CA TRP A 151 3.95 1.44 22.17
C TRP A 151 3.22 1.55 20.83
N ILE A 152 3.54 2.57 20.03
CA ILE A 152 2.77 2.90 18.82
C ILE A 152 2.81 1.75 17.80
N PRO A 153 3.97 1.17 17.43
CA PRO A 153 4.00 0.08 16.44
C PRO A 153 3.28 -1.18 16.93
N THR A 154 3.33 -1.48 18.22
CA THR A 154 2.58 -2.59 18.83
C THR A 154 1.07 -2.36 18.75
N ILE A 155 0.59 -1.15 19.05
CA ILE A 155 -0.84 -0.80 18.94
C ILE A 155 -1.29 -0.92 17.48
N ASN A 156 -0.50 -0.38 16.54
CA ASN A 156 -0.76 -0.49 15.11
C ASN A 156 -0.82 -1.95 14.62
N THR A 157 0.05 -2.81 15.15
CA THR A 157 0.01 -4.25 14.89
C THR A 157 -1.30 -4.88 15.40
N ALA A 158 -1.73 -4.55 16.61
CA ALA A 158 -3.00 -5.03 17.14
C ALA A 158 -4.20 -4.54 16.32
N LEU A 159 -4.19 -3.28 15.89
CA LEU A 159 -5.25 -2.69 15.05
C LEU A 159 -5.38 -3.42 13.71
N LEU A 160 -4.28 -3.63 12.98
CA LEU A 160 -4.30 -4.30 11.67
C LEU A 160 -4.70 -5.76 11.78
N LEU A 161 -4.10 -6.52 12.69
CA LEU A 161 -4.47 -7.94 12.88
C LEU A 161 -5.94 -8.10 13.28
N THR A 162 -6.44 -7.23 14.17
CA THR A 162 -7.86 -7.22 14.54
C THR A 162 -8.73 -6.88 13.32
N SER A 163 -8.31 -5.92 12.49
CA SER A 163 -9.04 -5.53 11.28
C SER A 163 -9.14 -6.66 10.25
N GLY A 164 -8.09 -7.49 10.13
CA GLY A 164 -8.08 -8.68 9.29
C GLY A 164 -9.04 -9.76 9.80
N VAL A 165 -9.16 -9.94 11.12
CA VAL A 165 -10.15 -10.83 11.72
C VAL A 165 -11.57 -10.33 11.44
N THR A 166 -11.85 -9.04 11.66
CA THR A 166 -13.19 -8.48 11.42
C THR A 166 -13.58 -8.55 9.94
N LEU A 167 -12.61 -8.39 9.03
CA LEU A 167 -12.81 -8.54 7.59
C LEU A 167 -13.14 -9.99 7.21
N THR A 168 -12.44 -10.96 7.81
CA THR A 168 -12.71 -12.40 7.61
C THR A 168 -14.12 -12.76 8.07
N ILE A 169 -14.55 -12.21 9.21
CA ILE A 169 -15.92 -12.38 9.71
C ILE A 169 -16.92 -11.76 8.73
N ALA A 170 -16.65 -10.56 8.20
CA ALA A 170 -17.50 -9.92 7.19
C ALA A 170 -17.62 -10.80 5.93
N HIS A 171 -16.52 -11.37 5.45
CA HIS A 171 -16.52 -12.27 4.29
C HIS A 171 -17.35 -13.53 4.53
N HIS A 172 -17.22 -14.16 5.70
CA HIS A 172 -18.03 -15.34 6.03
C HIS A 172 -19.52 -15.02 6.05
N ASN A 173 -19.91 -13.90 6.68
CA ASN A 173 -21.31 -13.45 6.69
C ASN A 173 -21.83 -13.10 5.29
N LEU A 174 -20.97 -12.66 4.36
CA LEU A 174 -21.35 -12.39 2.98
C LEU A 174 -21.75 -13.68 2.26
N ARG A 175 -20.98 -14.75 2.45
CA ARG A 175 -21.28 -16.08 1.88
C ARG A 175 -22.55 -16.70 2.45
N GLU A 176 -22.92 -16.33 3.68
CA GLU A 176 -24.18 -16.71 4.33
C GLU A 176 -25.33 -15.72 4.07
N ASP A 177 -25.13 -14.72 3.21
CA ASP A 177 -26.11 -13.69 2.83
C ASP A 177 -26.65 -12.83 4.01
N LYS A 178 -25.86 -12.68 5.07
CA LYS A 178 -26.20 -11.92 6.29
C LYS A 178 -25.86 -10.44 6.14
N ARG A 179 -26.57 -9.72 5.26
CA ARG A 179 -26.26 -8.33 4.83
C ARG A 179 -25.94 -7.35 5.96
N GLY A 180 -26.77 -7.30 7.00
CA GLY A 180 -26.56 -6.38 8.13
C GLY A 180 -25.26 -6.64 8.89
N LYS A 181 -24.88 -7.92 9.05
CA LYS A 181 -23.63 -8.31 9.70
C LYS A 181 -22.41 -7.97 8.84
N VAL A 182 -22.49 -8.16 7.52
CA VAL A 182 -21.41 -7.78 6.60
C VAL A 182 -21.11 -6.29 6.70
N LEU A 183 -22.14 -5.45 6.64
CA LEU A 183 -21.97 -3.99 6.72
C LEU A 183 -21.37 -3.56 8.07
N PHE A 184 -21.80 -4.17 9.17
CA PHE A 184 -21.26 -3.89 10.50
C PHE A 184 -19.79 -4.28 10.61
N TRP A 185 -19.43 -5.52 10.29
CA TRP A 185 -18.06 -6.02 10.43
C TRP A 185 -17.08 -5.34 9.47
N LEU A 186 -17.51 -5.05 8.24
CA LEU A 186 -16.69 -4.30 7.28
C LEU A 186 -16.52 -2.84 7.71
N ALA A 187 -17.54 -2.21 8.32
CA ALA A 187 -17.38 -0.87 8.90
C ALA A 187 -16.38 -0.87 10.07
N LEU A 188 -16.38 -1.91 10.90
CA LEU A 188 -15.40 -2.06 11.97
C LEU A 188 -13.97 -2.21 11.42
N THR A 189 -13.77 -3.00 10.36
CA THR A 189 -12.48 -3.06 9.64
C THR A 189 -12.03 -1.68 9.17
N LEU A 190 -12.93 -0.89 8.58
CA LEU A 190 -12.61 0.47 8.12
C LEU A 190 -12.21 1.40 9.27
N VAL A 191 -12.94 1.38 10.38
CA VAL A 191 -12.60 2.18 11.58
C VAL A 191 -11.21 1.82 12.10
N LEU A 192 -10.91 0.52 12.21
CA LEU A 192 -9.60 0.05 12.65
C LEU A 192 -8.49 0.47 11.67
N GLY A 193 -8.71 0.33 10.37
CA GLY A 193 -7.77 0.74 9.32
C GLY A 193 -7.48 2.25 9.31
N PHE A 194 -8.51 3.10 9.39
CA PHE A 194 -8.30 4.55 9.49
C PHE A 194 -7.67 4.97 10.81
N THR A 195 -7.95 4.25 11.90
CA THR A 195 -7.29 4.48 13.19
C THR A 195 -5.80 4.17 13.09
N PHE A 196 -5.40 3.07 12.44
CA PHE A 196 -4.01 2.75 12.14
C PHE A 196 -3.33 3.89 11.37
N VAL A 197 -3.97 4.43 10.32
CA VAL A 197 -3.40 5.54 9.53
C VAL A 197 -3.18 6.79 10.40
N GLY A 198 -4.11 7.08 11.32
CA GLY A 198 -3.97 8.18 12.29
C GLY A 198 -2.78 7.98 13.24
N PHE A 199 -2.61 6.78 13.80
CA PHE A 199 -1.46 6.46 14.64
C PHE A 199 -0.14 6.48 13.87
N GLN A 200 -0.12 6.04 12.60
CA GLN A 200 1.07 6.12 11.74
C GLN A 200 1.48 7.57 11.48
N ALA A 201 0.51 8.46 11.23
CA ALA A 201 0.78 9.89 11.08
C ALA A 201 1.31 10.50 12.38
N PHE A 202 0.75 10.12 13.53
CA PHE A 202 1.25 10.53 14.83
C PHE A 202 2.70 10.07 15.07
N GLU A 203 3.01 8.81 14.73
CA GLU A 203 4.36 8.26 14.81
C GLU A 203 5.35 9.06 13.94
N TYR A 204 4.97 9.48 12.73
CA TYR A 204 5.83 10.30 11.89
C TYR A 204 6.08 11.69 12.46
N VAL A 205 5.06 12.31 13.06
CA VAL A 205 5.25 13.60 13.74
C VAL A 205 6.21 13.43 14.92
N HIS A 206 6.01 12.41 15.75
CA HIS A 206 6.90 12.11 16.89
C HIS A 206 8.34 11.81 16.43
N ALA A 207 8.51 10.98 15.41
CA ALA A 207 9.81 10.65 14.83
C ALA A 207 10.55 11.91 14.34
N TYR A 208 9.84 12.82 13.68
CA TYR A 208 10.45 14.02 13.10
C TYR A 208 10.76 15.10 14.16
N VAL A 209 9.86 15.31 15.12
CA VAL A 209 9.94 16.40 16.10
C VAL A 209 10.77 16.01 17.33
N ASP A 210 10.52 14.82 17.89
CA ASP A 210 11.07 14.42 19.19
C ASP A 210 12.32 13.54 19.03
N LEU A 211 12.33 12.64 18.04
CA LEU A 211 13.45 11.71 17.82
C LEU A 211 14.48 12.22 16.81
N ASN A 212 14.18 13.33 16.12
CA ASN A 212 14.97 13.86 15.02
C ASN A 212 15.28 12.83 13.90
N LEU A 213 14.43 11.81 13.78
CA LEU A 213 14.51 10.77 12.76
C LEU A 213 13.85 11.30 11.48
N LYS A 214 14.67 11.66 10.50
CA LYS A 214 14.25 12.26 9.22
C LYS A 214 14.63 11.36 8.06
N LEU A 215 14.06 11.63 6.88
CA LEU A 215 14.51 11.02 5.61
C LEU A 215 16.01 11.23 5.36
N THR A 216 16.56 12.32 5.89
CA THR A 216 17.98 12.69 5.80
C THR A 216 18.84 12.07 6.90
N SER A 217 18.30 11.29 7.83
CA SER A 217 19.04 10.62 8.92
C SER A 217 19.77 9.35 8.43
N GLY A 218 20.55 9.51 7.36
CA GLY A 218 21.33 8.45 6.75
C GLY A 218 20.52 7.28 6.16
N ILE A 219 21.16 6.12 6.07
CA ILE A 219 20.55 4.91 5.49
C ILE A 219 19.41 4.35 6.37
N PHE A 220 19.50 4.51 7.70
CA PHE A 220 18.44 4.08 8.61
C PHE A 220 17.16 4.89 8.38
N GLY A 221 17.25 6.23 8.44
CA GLY A 221 16.09 7.10 8.24
C GLY A 221 15.47 6.94 6.85
N SER A 222 16.28 6.89 5.80
CA SER A 222 15.76 6.72 4.43
C SER A 222 15.08 5.36 4.24
N THR A 223 15.66 4.25 4.69
CA THR A 223 15.01 2.93 4.60
C THR A 223 13.77 2.83 5.48
N PHE A 224 13.80 3.38 6.70
CA PHE A 224 12.65 3.42 7.62
C PHE A 224 11.43 4.09 6.96
N TYR A 225 11.59 5.31 6.44
CA TYR A 225 10.48 6.05 5.85
C TYR A 225 10.05 5.50 4.49
N MET A 226 10.96 4.94 3.69
CA MET A 226 10.58 4.30 2.43
C MET A 226 9.75 3.04 2.69
N LEU A 227 10.20 2.17 3.59
CA LEU A 227 9.49 0.93 3.95
C LEU A 227 8.12 1.21 4.60
N THR A 228 8.11 2.01 5.67
CA THR A 228 6.87 2.32 6.40
C THR A 228 5.95 3.23 5.60
N GLY A 229 6.49 4.16 4.81
CA GLY A 229 5.72 5.13 4.04
C GLY A 229 5.00 4.50 2.86
N PHE A 230 5.68 3.63 2.10
CA PHE A 230 5.02 2.87 1.05
C PHE A 230 3.98 1.91 1.64
N HIS A 231 4.25 1.27 2.78
CA HIS A 231 3.23 0.47 3.45
C HIS A 231 2.02 1.30 3.87
N GLY A 232 2.22 2.44 4.52
CA GLY A 232 1.14 3.37 4.89
C GLY A 232 0.32 3.82 3.68
N PHE A 233 0.97 4.07 2.53
CA PHE A 233 0.28 4.34 1.26
C PHE A 233 -0.60 3.16 0.83
N HIS A 234 -0.09 1.92 0.90
CA HIS A 234 -0.86 0.72 0.57
C HIS A 234 -2.04 0.50 1.54
N VAL A 235 -1.86 0.76 2.84
CA VAL A 235 -2.96 0.70 3.81
C VAL A 235 -4.05 1.72 3.47
N CYS A 236 -3.67 2.95 3.13
CA CYS A 236 -4.61 3.99 2.70
C CYS A 236 -5.39 3.57 1.44
N LEU A 237 -4.70 3.03 0.42
CA LEU A 237 -5.35 2.52 -0.79
C LEU A 237 -6.29 1.36 -0.48
N GLY A 238 -5.86 0.41 0.36
CA GLY A 238 -6.67 -0.70 0.84
C GLY A 238 -7.93 -0.23 1.54
N ALA A 239 -7.83 0.80 2.39
CA ALA A 239 -8.95 1.34 3.15
C ALA A 239 -9.95 2.03 2.22
N ILE A 240 -9.46 2.77 1.21
CA ILE A 240 -10.31 3.37 0.17
C ILE A 240 -11.01 2.27 -0.65
N MET A 241 -10.31 1.21 -1.04
CA MET A 241 -10.90 0.08 -1.75
C MET A 241 -12.01 -0.57 -0.92
N LEU A 242 -11.75 -0.90 0.36
CA LEU A 242 -12.75 -1.46 1.26
C LEU A 242 -13.94 -0.51 1.50
N LEU A 243 -13.70 0.80 1.54
CA LEU A 243 -14.76 1.81 1.68
C LEU A 243 -15.67 1.81 0.45
N VAL A 244 -15.09 1.75 -0.75
CA VAL A 244 -15.86 1.61 -2.00
C VAL A 244 -16.65 0.30 -2.01
N ILE A 245 -16.04 -0.81 -1.58
CA ILE A 245 -16.74 -2.10 -1.45
C ILE A 245 -17.88 -2.02 -0.44
N TRP A 246 -17.69 -1.32 0.69
CA TRP A 246 -18.74 -1.11 1.69
C TRP A 246 -19.95 -0.40 1.08
N PHE A 247 -19.73 0.71 0.35
CA PHE A 247 -20.82 1.43 -0.33
C PHE A 247 -21.49 0.59 -1.42
N ARG A 248 -20.73 -0.18 -2.21
CA ARG A 248 -21.27 -1.07 -3.24
C ARG A 248 -22.10 -2.20 -2.63
N TYR A 249 -21.63 -2.81 -1.54
CA TYR A 249 -22.39 -3.83 -0.82
C TYR A 249 -23.66 -3.24 -0.20
N ALA A 250 -23.58 -2.02 0.36
CA ALA A 250 -24.74 -1.29 0.86
C ALA A 250 -25.78 -0.99 -0.23
N LYS A 251 -25.37 -0.84 -1.49
CA LYS A 251 -26.25 -0.70 -2.67
C LYS A 251 -26.74 -2.03 -3.25
N GLY A 252 -26.25 -3.18 -2.76
CA GLY A 252 -26.67 -4.50 -3.20
C GLY A 252 -25.96 -5.00 -4.47
N HIS A 253 -24.77 -4.47 -4.78
CA HIS A 253 -24.00 -4.85 -5.98
C HIS A 253 -23.31 -6.22 -5.89
N PHE A 254 -23.53 -6.95 -4.80
CA PHE A 254 -22.83 -8.20 -4.55
C PHE A 254 -23.81 -9.24 -4.02
N THR A 255 -23.58 -10.49 -4.38
CA THR A 255 -24.35 -11.65 -3.91
C THR A 255 -23.42 -12.68 -3.29
N ALA A 256 -23.97 -13.62 -2.52
CA ALA A 256 -23.21 -14.73 -1.94
C ALA A 256 -22.44 -15.58 -2.98
N LYS A 257 -22.81 -15.51 -4.28
CA LYS A 257 -22.12 -16.21 -5.37
C LYS A 257 -21.23 -15.31 -6.22
N GLN A 258 -21.56 -14.03 -6.34
CA GLN A 258 -20.86 -13.07 -7.18
C GLN A 258 -20.44 -11.86 -6.34
N HIS A 259 -19.19 -11.90 -5.86
CA HIS A 259 -18.63 -10.89 -4.98
C HIS A 259 -17.11 -10.76 -5.14
N PHE A 260 -16.60 -10.98 -6.37
CA PHE A 260 -15.17 -10.89 -6.67
C PHE A 260 -14.54 -9.58 -6.19
N GLY A 261 -15.20 -8.44 -6.39
CA GLY A 261 -14.67 -7.15 -5.92
C GLY A 261 -14.44 -7.10 -4.40
N PHE A 262 -15.29 -7.75 -3.62
CA PHE A 262 -15.11 -7.89 -2.17
C PHE A 262 -13.92 -8.81 -1.85
N GLU A 263 -13.82 -9.96 -2.52
CA GLU A 263 -12.70 -10.89 -2.33
C GLU A 263 -11.36 -10.28 -2.72
N ALA A 264 -11.29 -9.57 -3.85
CA ALA A 264 -10.08 -8.90 -4.32
C ALA A 264 -9.61 -7.84 -3.31
N ALA A 265 -10.52 -6.98 -2.82
CA ALA A 265 -10.18 -6.02 -1.78
C ALA A 265 -9.77 -6.70 -0.46
N SER A 266 -10.35 -7.86 -0.16
CA SER A 266 -9.98 -8.62 1.04
C SER A 266 -8.61 -9.27 0.92
N TRP A 267 -8.27 -9.84 -0.24
CA TRP A 267 -6.94 -10.37 -0.52
C TRP A 267 -5.88 -9.27 -0.43
N TYR A 268 -6.17 -8.08 -0.97
CA TYR A 268 -5.28 -6.93 -0.86
C TYR A 268 -5.07 -6.51 0.60
N TRP A 269 -6.15 -6.43 1.40
CA TRP A 269 -6.04 -6.04 2.81
C TRP A 269 -5.17 -7.03 3.62
N HIS A 270 -5.38 -8.33 3.44
CA HIS A 270 -4.54 -9.34 4.09
C HIS A 270 -3.08 -9.30 3.61
N PHE A 271 -2.84 -8.99 2.34
CA PHE A 271 -1.47 -8.75 1.85
C PHE A 271 -0.80 -7.60 2.63
N VAL A 272 -1.51 -6.49 2.81
CA VAL A 272 -1.02 -5.33 3.55
C VAL A 272 -0.74 -5.67 5.02
N ASP A 273 -1.59 -6.49 5.66
CA ASP A 273 -1.37 -7.00 7.02
C ASP A 273 -0.07 -7.82 7.12
N VAL A 274 0.19 -8.71 6.15
CA VAL A 274 1.38 -9.56 6.13
C VAL A 274 2.66 -8.74 5.95
N VAL A 275 2.63 -7.73 5.07
CA VAL A 275 3.77 -6.82 4.90
C VAL A 275 4.04 -6.04 6.18
N TRP A 276 2.98 -5.60 6.90
CA TRP A 276 3.14 -4.93 8.20
C TRP A 276 3.86 -5.81 9.22
N LEU A 277 3.53 -7.09 9.32
CA LEU A 277 4.22 -8.00 10.24
C LEU A 277 5.72 -8.10 9.92
N GLY A 278 6.06 -8.15 8.62
CA GLY A 278 7.45 -8.08 8.17
C GLY A 278 8.14 -6.79 8.62
N LEU A 279 7.48 -5.64 8.45
CA LEU A 279 7.99 -4.35 8.91
C LEU A 279 8.14 -4.29 10.44
N TYR A 280 7.12 -4.73 11.17
CA TYR A 280 7.11 -4.72 12.62
C TYR A 280 8.33 -5.46 13.18
N VAL A 281 8.62 -6.66 12.66
CA VAL A 281 9.79 -7.44 13.08
C VAL A 281 11.10 -6.84 12.56
N LEU A 282 11.22 -6.59 11.25
CA LEU A 282 12.51 -6.27 10.64
C LEU A 282 12.97 -4.82 10.87
N VAL A 283 12.04 -3.89 11.07
CA VAL A 283 12.34 -2.46 11.21
C VAL A 283 12.32 -2.02 12.67
N TYR A 284 11.37 -2.50 13.47
CA TYR A 284 11.20 -2.01 14.86
C TYR A 284 11.86 -2.90 15.91
N TRP A 285 11.95 -4.22 15.69
CA TRP A 285 12.57 -5.14 16.66
C TRP A 285 14.05 -5.42 16.37
N LEU A 286 14.42 -5.51 15.10
CA LEU A 286 15.77 -5.83 14.64
C LEU A 286 16.48 -4.59 14.09
#